data_AF-A0A522V0Y0-F1
#
_entry.id   AF-A0A522V0Y0-F1
#
_cell.length_a   1.000
_cell.length_b   1.000
_cell.length_c   1.000
_cell.angle_alpha   90.00
_cell.angle_beta   90.00
_cell.angle_gamma   90.00
#
_symmetry.space_group_name_H-M   'P 1'
#
loop_
_entity.id
_entity.type
_entity.pdbx_description
1 polymer ?
#
loop_
_entity_poly.entity_id
_entity_poly.type
_entity_poly.pdbx_seq_one_letter_code
_entity_poly.pdbx_strand_id
1 'polypeptide(L)'
;MVNEAEKNIEIEPHLAKKIIESVGGSGNPPEYGFQYFTVGLDDYLKTIDEEYLKSFIKEGGSTFKMVVGIYGGGKTHFLYCIRENAWKYNYITSYIELSPEQTPFHKLDMVYRAIAANLIYTQTPDELLSGYERGIEAVIKALYNRKYMEISDKLSPDVVLQELNRYASSIGPYESTSFRNAIKESLLSLAEKRDDDFTLIMQWLKGENPPKSMLK
;
A
#
# COMPACT_ATOMS: atom_id res chain seq x y z
N MET A 1 11.73 14.49 -31.06
CA MET A 1 10.54 13.64 -31.30
C MET A 1 9.53 14.03 -30.25
N VAL A 2 8.48 14.71 -30.69
CA VAL A 2 7.47 15.40 -29.89
C VAL A 2 6.25 14.49 -29.75
N ASN A 3 5.55 14.61 -28.62
CA ASN A 3 4.27 14.01 -28.25
C ASN A 3 4.26 12.54 -27.80
N GLU A 4 4.60 12.31 -26.53
CA GLU A 4 3.76 11.43 -25.71
C GLU A 4 2.61 12.29 -25.17
N ALA A 5 1.39 11.81 -25.38
CA ALA A 5 0.15 12.54 -25.27
C ALA A 5 0.03 13.37 -23.97
N GLU A 6 -0.15 14.69 -24.12
CA GLU A 6 -0.99 15.46 -23.22
C GLU A 6 -2.38 14.82 -23.26
N LYS A 7 -2.59 13.78 -22.43
CA LYS A 7 -3.95 13.42 -22.02
C LYS A 7 -4.47 14.66 -21.31
N ASN A 8 -5.32 15.42 -21.97
CA ASN A 8 -6.29 16.29 -21.29
C ASN A 8 -7.15 15.37 -20.43
N ILE A 9 -6.67 15.06 -19.22
CA ILE A 9 -7.45 14.34 -18.23
C ILE A 9 -8.49 15.35 -17.75
N GLU A 10 -9.69 15.23 -18.29
CA GLU A 10 -10.82 16.07 -17.92
C GLU A 10 -11.09 15.87 -16.43
N ILE A 11 -10.80 16.90 -15.64
CA ILE A 11 -10.92 16.84 -14.19
C ILE A 11 -12.35 17.18 -13.78
N GLU A 12 -12.95 16.33 -12.95
CA GLU A 12 -14.28 16.61 -12.41
C GLU A 12 -14.25 17.88 -11.53
N PRO A 13 -15.25 18.79 -11.65
CA PRO A 13 -15.27 20.04 -10.88
C PRO A 13 -15.17 19.84 -9.36
N HIS A 14 -15.74 18.76 -8.83
CA HIS A 14 -15.65 18.43 -7.40
C HIS A 14 -14.21 18.10 -6.98
N LEU A 15 -13.50 17.30 -7.79
CA LEU A 15 -12.10 16.96 -7.56
C LEU A 15 -11.21 18.21 -7.67
N ALA A 16 -11.41 19.03 -8.69
CA ALA A 16 -10.68 20.28 -8.87
C ALA A 16 -10.82 21.20 -7.63
N LYS A 17 -12.04 21.36 -7.11
CA LYS A 17 -12.28 22.13 -5.89
C LYS A 17 -11.54 21.52 -4.69
N LYS A 18 -11.59 20.20 -4.50
CA LYS A 18 -10.88 19.51 -3.40
C LYS A 18 -9.37 19.74 -3.47
N ILE A 19 -8.78 19.70 -4.67
CA ILE A 19 -7.36 19.99 -4.88
C ILE A 19 -7.04 21.43 -4.47
N ILE A 20 -7.82 22.41 -4.95
CA ILE A 20 -7.61 23.83 -4.65
C ILE A 20 -7.67 24.10 -3.15
N GLU A 21 -8.67 23.58 -2.45
CA GLU A 21 -8.84 23.76 -1.00
C GLU A 21 -7.68 23.11 -0.22
N SER A 22 -7.27 21.89 -0.60
CA SER A 22 -6.18 21.17 0.08
C SER A 22 -4.84 21.91 -0.05
N VAL A 23 -4.49 22.29 -1.29
CA VAL A 23 -3.22 22.95 -1.59
C VAL A 23 -3.22 24.38 -1.04
N GLY A 24 -4.30 25.13 -1.22
CA GLY A 24 -4.44 26.51 -0.77
C GLY A 24 -4.47 26.66 0.76
N GLY A 25 -5.02 25.68 1.48
CA GLY A 25 -5.11 25.72 2.94
C GLY A 25 -3.83 25.27 3.65
N SER A 26 -3.30 24.10 3.28
CA SER A 26 -2.19 23.46 4.02
C SER A 26 -0.82 23.61 3.38
N GLY A 27 -0.76 23.98 2.08
CA GLY A 27 0.46 23.93 1.28
C GLY A 27 0.97 22.51 1.00
N ASN A 28 0.27 21.48 1.48
CA ASN A 28 0.63 20.09 1.25
C ASN A 28 -0.11 19.54 0.01
N PRO A 29 0.54 18.67 -0.77
CA PRO A 29 -0.14 17.99 -1.87
C PRO A 29 -1.26 17.10 -1.31
N PRO A 30 -2.41 17.00 -1.97
CA PRO A 30 -3.41 16.02 -1.62
C PRO A 30 -2.88 14.60 -1.90
N GLU A 31 -3.43 13.61 -1.19
CA GLU A 31 -3.07 12.20 -1.39
C GLU A 31 -3.36 11.70 -2.82
N TYR A 32 -4.40 12.25 -3.46
CA TYR A 32 -4.73 12.01 -4.86
C TYR A 32 -5.10 13.34 -5.53
N GLY A 33 -4.78 13.45 -6.82
CA GLY A 33 -5.02 14.67 -7.61
C GLY A 33 -3.82 15.59 -7.68
N PHE A 34 -2.70 15.27 -7.01
CA PHE A 34 -1.46 15.99 -7.20
C PHE A 34 -0.94 15.85 -8.66
N GLN A 35 -1.26 14.74 -9.34
CA GLN A 35 -0.85 14.49 -10.72
C GLN A 35 -1.34 15.54 -11.74
N TYR A 36 -2.38 16.32 -11.41
CA TYR A 36 -2.91 17.35 -12.32
C TYR A 36 -2.08 18.63 -12.36
N PHE A 37 -1.17 18.83 -11.41
CA PHE A 37 -0.32 20.02 -11.34
C PHE A 37 1.16 19.70 -11.11
N THR A 38 1.53 18.41 -11.09
CA THR A 38 2.92 17.97 -11.07
C THR A 38 3.61 18.28 -12.38
N VAL A 39 4.79 18.91 -12.32
CA VAL A 39 5.63 19.19 -13.50
C VAL A 39 7.12 19.05 -13.15
N GLY A 40 7.95 18.73 -14.14
CA GLY A 40 9.42 18.82 -14.02
C GLY A 40 10.10 17.73 -13.18
N LEU A 41 9.42 16.60 -12.97
CA LEU A 41 9.95 15.45 -12.23
C LEU A 41 10.26 14.25 -13.13
N ASP A 42 10.01 14.36 -14.42
CA ASP A 42 10.00 13.23 -15.37
C ASP A 42 11.31 12.45 -15.39
N ASP A 43 12.46 13.13 -15.48
CA ASP A 43 13.77 12.48 -15.53
C ASP A 43 14.08 11.69 -14.24
N TYR A 44 13.74 12.25 -13.08
CA TYR A 44 13.94 11.60 -11.79
C TYR A 44 13.02 10.39 -11.65
N LEU A 45 11.74 10.55 -11.99
CA LEU A 45 10.74 9.50 -11.89
C LEU A 45 11.03 8.37 -12.86
N LYS A 46 11.48 8.68 -14.08
CA LYS A 46 11.91 7.70 -15.08
C LYS A 46 13.08 6.86 -14.58
N THR A 47 14.09 7.49 -13.99
CA THR A 47 15.25 6.76 -13.43
C THR A 47 14.81 5.82 -12.32
N ILE A 48 13.93 6.29 -11.41
CA ILE A 48 13.39 5.46 -10.32
C ILE A 48 12.58 4.28 -10.88
N ASP A 49 11.78 4.52 -11.91
CA ASP A 49 10.93 3.54 -12.56
C ASP A 49 11.76 2.44 -13.25
N GLU A 50 12.69 2.83 -14.12
CA GLU A 50 13.47 1.91 -14.97
C GLU A 50 14.50 1.10 -14.18
N GLU A 51 15.24 1.75 -13.26
CA GLU A 51 16.32 1.10 -12.52
C GLU A 51 15.84 0.31 -11.29
N TYR A 52 14.70 0.69 -10.69
CA TYR A 52 14.27 0.11 -9.42
C TYR A 52 12.90 -0.55 -9.48
N LEU A 53 11.84 0.21 -9.78
CA LEU A 53 10.46 -0.30 -9.67
C LEU A 53 10.17 -1.40 -10.68
N LYS A 54 10.60 -1.24 -11.94
CA LYS A 54 10.33 -2.18 -13.02
C LYS A 54 11.26 -3.40 -13.02
N SER A 55 12.46 -3.26 -12.47
CA SER A 55 13.56 -4.23 -12.56
C SER A 55 14.05 -4.69 -11.18
N PHE A 56 15.00 -4.00 -10.56
CA PHE A 56 15.74 -4.48 -9.38
C PHE A 56 14.85 -4.92 -8.20
N ILE A 57 13.83 -4.13 -7.85
CA ILE A 57 12.91 -4.47 -6.73
C ILE A 57 12.01 -5.64 -7.12
N LYS A 58 11.56 -5.68 -8.38
CA LYS A 58 10.70 -6.74 -8.90
C LYS A 58 11.40 -8.10 -8.89
N GLU A 59 12.71 -8.10 -9.08
CA GLU A 59 13.58 -9.29 -9.03
C GLU A 59 13.96 -9.71 -7.60
N GLY A 60 13.43 -9.03 -6.57
CA GLY A 60 13.66 -9.36 -5.16
C GLY A 60 14.78 -8.54 -4.49
N GLY A 61 15.32 -7.53 -5.18
CA GLY A 61 16.30 -6.61 -4.62
C GLY A 61 15.70 -5.63 -3.61
N SER A 62 16.56 -5.06 -2.75
CA SER A 62 16.19 -3.98 -1.83
C SER A 62 17.23 -2.86 -1.87
N THR A 63 16.77 -1.61 -1.78
CA THR A 63 17.64 -0.43 -1.80
C THR A 63 17.09 0.67 -0.89
N PHE A 64 17.96 1.60 -0.52
CA PHE A 64 17.59 2.78 0.26
C PHE A 64 18.03 4.05 -0.49
N LYS A 65 17.15 5.04 -0.54
CA LYS A 65 17.39 6.35 -1.15
C LYS A 65 16.98 7.45 -0.18
N MET A 66 17.77 8.50 -0.10
CA MET A 66 17.49 9.67 0.72
C MET A 66 17.28 10.89 -0.18
N VAL A 67 16.10 11.52 -0.05
CA VAL A 67 15.77 12.76 -0.78
C VAL A 67 16.10 13.95 0.11
N VAL A 68 17.09 14.75 -0.29
CA VAL A 68 17.52 15.94 0.44
C VAL A 68 17.08 17.18 -0.31
N GLY A 69 16.48 18.13 0.41
CA GLY A 69 16.00 19.38 -0.18
C GLY A 69 15.44 20.34 0.87
N ILE A 70 15.29 21.61 0.49
CA ILE A 70 14.80 22.68 1.38
C ILE A 70 13.35 22.43 1.84
N TYR A 71 12.98 23.02 2.97
CA TYR A 71 11.57 23.04 3.43
C TYR A 71 10.68 23.70 2.37
N GLY A 72 9.52 23.10 2.10
CA GLY A 72 8.64 23.53 1.00
C GLY A 72 9.14 23.17 -0.41
N GLY A 73 10.32 22.57 -0.57
CA GLY A 73 10.89 22.19 -1.87
C GLY A 73 10.24 20.98 -2.55
N GLY A 74 9.00 20.62 -2.19
CA GLY A 74 8.26 19.54 -2.86
C GLY A 74 8.68 18.11 -2.52
N LYS A 75 9.44 17.86 -1.45
CA LYS A 75 9.89 16.50 -1.07
C LYS A 75 8.72 15.50 -0.90
N THR A 76 7.70 15.89 -0.15
CA THR A 76 6.50 15.05 0.05
C THR A 76 5.79 14.79 -1.28
N HIS A 77 5.65 15.83 -2.10
CA HIS A 77 5.07 15.71 -3.43
C HIS A 77 5.84 14.73 -4.32
N PHE A 78 7.18 14.79 -4.30
CA PHE A 78 8.03 13.86 -5.02
C PHE A 78 7.87 12.40 -4.52
N LEU A 79 7.76 12.19 -3.21
CA LEU A 79 7.50 10.86 -2.65
C LEU A 79 6.12 10.31 -3.07
N TYR A 80 5.10 11.16 -3.17
CA TYR A 80 3.79 10.75 -3.69
C TYR A 80 3.85 10.36 -5.18
N CYS A 81 4.66 11.05 -5.98
CA CYS A 81 4.90 10.67 -7.38
C CYS A 81 5.56 9.29 -7.50
N ILE A 82 6.56 9.00 -6.66
CA ILE A 82 7.20 7.66 -6.62
C ILE A 82 6.20 6.59 -6.22
N ARG A 83 5.37 6.87 -5.21
CA ARG A 83 4.31 5.98 -4.75
C ARG A 83 3.36 5.62 -5.89
N GLU A 84 2.89 6.60 -6.66
CA GLU A 84 2.01 6.32 -7.79
C GLU A 84 2.67 5.51 -8.89
N ASN A 85 3.96 5.75 -9.19
CA ASN A 85 4.69 4.88 -10.10
C ASN A 85 4.80 3.44 -9.55
N ALA A 86 5.00 3.27 -8.24
CA ALA A 86 5.05 1.95 -7.63
C ALA A 86 3.71 1.20 -7.78
N TRP A 87 2.58 1.89 -7.67
CA TRP A 87 1.26 1.30 -7.86
C TRP A 87 1.01 0.77 -9.28
N LYS A 88 1.66 1.34 -10.31
CA LYS A 88 1.59 0.81 -11.69
C LYS A 88 2.10 -0.63 -11.80
N TYR A 89 2.93 -1.07 -10.85
CA TYR A 89 3.47 -2.43 -10.77
C TYR A 89 2.81 -3.30 -9.68
N ASN A 90 1.68 -2.87 -9.12
CA ASN A 90 0.99 -3.52 -8.00
C ASN A 90 1.83 -3.61 -6.71
N TYR A 91 2.76 -2.68 -6.47
CA TYR A 91 3.43 -2.61 -5.18
C TYR A 91 2.48 -2.11 -4.08
N ILE A 92 2.68 -2.63 -2.87
CA ILE A 92 2.09 -2.07 -1.65
C ILE A 92 3.07 -1.03 -1.10
N THR A 93 2.57 0.15 -0.76
CA THR A 93 3.38 1.28 -0.30
C THR A 93 2.95 1.72 1.08
N SER A 94 3.85 2.27 1.89
CA SER A 94 3.49 2.93 3.14
C SER A 94 4.16 4.30 3.20
N TYR A 95 3.39 5.32 3.51
CA TYR A 95 3.91 6.66 3.79
C TYR A 95 3.71 6.93 5.28
N ILE A 96 4.81 7.25 5.97
CA ILE A 96 4.79 7.65 7.37
C ILE A 96 5.63 8.90 7.56
N GLU A 97 5.18 9.78 8.44
CA GLU A 97 5.98 10.88 8.94
C GLU A 97 6.74 10.40 10.19
N LEU A 98 8.03 10.72 10.27
CA LEU A 98 8.84 10.45 11.47
C LEU A 98 8.88 11.72 12.31
N SER A 99 8.34 11.64 13.53
CA SER A 99 8.34 12.74 14.49
C SER A 99 8.81 12.25 15.86
N PRO A 100 9.50 13.08 16.67
CA PRO A 100 9.88 12.71 18.03
C PRO A 100 8.71 12.28 18.92
N GLU A 101 7.54 12.87 18.71
CA GLU A 101 6.35 12.71 19.56
C GLU A 101 5.52 11.48 19.18
N GLN A 102 5.30 11.23 17.88
CA GLN A 102 4.39 10.17 17.42
C GLN A 102 5.12 8.93 16.90
N THR A 103 6.24 9.12 16.21
CA THR A 103 6.93 8.06 15.46
C THR A 103 8.45 8.26 15.53
N PRO A 104 9.04 8.24 16.74
CA PRO A 104 10.47 8.52 16.89
C PRO A 104 11.27 7.39 16.25
N PHE A 105 12.23 7.76 15.38
CA PHE A 105 13.01 6.80 14.60
C PHE A 105 13.77 5.76 15.45
N HIS A 106 14.14 6.10 16.69
CA HIS A 106 14.82 5.18 17.60
C HIS A 106 13.89 4.12 18.23
N LYS A 107 12.57 4.25 18.12
CA LYS A 107 11.58 3.27 18.61
C LYS A 107 11.00 2.50 17.42
N LEU A 108 11.74 1.47 16.99
CA LEU A 108 11.40 0.70 15.80
C LEU A 108 10.04 -0.01 15.88
N ASP A 109 9.57 -0.33 17.08
CA ASP A 109 8.23 -0.88 17.31
C ASP A 109 7.12 0.13 16.95
N MET A 110 7.31 1.42 17.29
CA MET A 110 6.39 2.49 16.92
C MET A 110 6.43 2.77 15.42
N VAL A 111 7.63 2.76 14.83
CA VAL A 111 7.82 2.90 13.37
C VAL A 111 7.12 1.75 12.64
N TYR A 112 7.28 0.52 13.10
CA TYR A 112 6.59 -0.65 12.53
C TYR A 112 5.07 -0.49 12.59
N ARG A 113 4.50 -0.12 13.75
CA ARG A 113 3.05 0.10 13.90
C ARG A 113 2.55 1.17 12.94
N ALA A 114 3.30 2.26 12.78
CA ALA A 114 2.96 3.31 11.83
C ALA A 114 2.99 2.81 10.39
N ILE A 115 4.02 2.03 10.00
CA ILE A 115 4.10 1.43 8.67
C ILE A 115 2.89 0.53 8.44
N ALA A 116 2.63 -0.41 9.35
CA ALA A 116 1.55 -1.38 9.27
C ALA A 116 0.17 -0.72 9.23
N ALA A 117 -0.02 0.43 9.88
CA ALA A 117 -1.27 1.20 9.85
C ALA A 117 -1.45 2.02 8.56
N ASN A 118 -0.37 2.34 7.84
CA ASN A 118 -0.39 3.20 6.65
C ASN A 118 -0.07 2.47 5.34
N LEU A 119 -0.07 1.14 5.33
CA LEU A 119 0.05 0.37 4.09
C LEU A 119 -1.14 0.66 3.17
N ILE A 120 -0.87 0.92 1.90
CA ILE A 120 -1.86 1.17 0.86
C ILE A 120 -1.53 0.24 -0.31
N TYR A 121 -2.53 -0.55 -0.72
CA TYR A 121 -2.48 -1.33 -1.95
C TYR A 121 -2.95 -0.49 -3.13
N THR A 122 -2.70 -0.94 -4.35
CA THR A 122 -3.19 -0.24 -5.55
C THR A 122 -4.72 -0.15 -5.55
N GLN A 123 -5.23 1.07 -5.42
CA GLN A 123 -6.64 1.42 -5.44
C GLN A 123 -6.97 2.23 -6.68
N THR A 124 -8.22 2.14 -7.13
CA THR A 124 -8.77 2.99 -8.18
C THR A 124 -8.90 4.44 -7.70
N PRO A 125 -8.93 5.42 -8.62
CA PRO A 125 -9.22 6.80 -8.28
C PRO A 125 -10.48 6.99 -7.41
N ASP A 126 -11.56 6.26 -7.71
CA ASP A 126 -12.82 6.37 -6.98
C ASP A 126 -12.69 5.88 -5.53
N GLU A 127 -12.00 4.75 -5.33
CA GLU A 127 -11.69 4.24 -3.99
C GLU A 127 -10.85 5.25 -3.20
N LEU A 128 -9.81 5.83 -3.80
CA LEU A 128 -8.98 6.85 -3.17
C LEU A 128 -9.78 8.12 -2.79
N LEU A 129 -10.81 8.46 -3.57
CA LEU A 129 -11.65 9.64 -3.34
C LEU A 129 -12.73 9.44 -2.29
N SER A 130 -13.31 8.23 -2.22
CA SER A 130 -14.38 7.84 -1.29
C SER A 130 -13.90 7.57 0.16
N GLY A 131 -12.59 7.45 0.36
CA GLY A 131 -11.96 7.08 1.62
C GLY A 131 -11.11 5.84 1.41
N TYR A 132 -9.79 6.00 1.45
CA TYR A 132 -8.86 4.89 1.28
C TYR A 132 -8.90 3.96 2.49
N GLU A 133 -9.20 2.68 2.24
CA GLU A 133 -8.87 1.64 3.20
C GLU A 133 -7.34 1.50 3.24
N ARG A 134 -6.77 1.69 4.43
CA ARG A 134 -5.33 1.57 4.67
C ARG A 134 -5.03 0.62 5.81
N GLY A 135 -3.78 0.21 5.87
CA GLY A 135 -3.22 -0.67 6.87
C GLY A 135 -3.15 -2.12 6.41
N ILE A 136 -2.42 -2.94 7.18
CA ILE A 136 -2.13 -4.32 6.85
C ILE A 136 -3.40 -5.16 6.70
N GLU A 137 -4.43 -4.86 7.49
CA GLU A 137 -5.73 -5.54 7.41
C GLU A 137 -6.43 -5.27 6.09
N ALA A 138 -6.47 -4.00 5.63
CA ALA A 138 -7.06 -3.62 4.36
C ALA A 138 -6.33 -4.29 3.19
N VAL A 139 -5.00 -4.34 3.24
CA VAL A 139 -4.16 -5.04 2.25
C VAL A 139 -4.50 -6.53 2.19
N ILE A 140 -4.60 -7.21 3.33
CA ILE A 140 -4.90 -8.65 3.38
C ILE A 140 -6.30 -8.93 2.85
N LYS A 141 -7.30 -8.13 3.25
CA LYS A 141 -8.68 -8.24 2.75
C LYS A 141 -8.74 -8.02 1.24
N ALA A 142 -8.06 -7.01 0.72
CA ALA A 142 -7.99 -6.73 -0.71
C ALA A 142 -7.33 -7.87 -1.50
N LEU A 143 -6.23 -8.41 -0.98
CA LEU A 143 -5.53 -9.55 -1.57
C LEU A 143 -6.40 -10.81 -1.60
N TYR A 144 -7.09 -11.11 -0.49
CA TYR A 144 -8.06 -12.19 -0.41
C TYR A 144 -9.20 -12.00 -1.42
N ASN A 145 -9.86 -10.83 -1.42
CA ASN A 145 -10.99 -10.53 -2.29
C ASN A 145 -10.62 -10.64 -3.78
N ARG A 146 -9.46 -10.10 -4.17
CA ARG A 146 -8.95 -10.19 -5.54
C ARG A 146 -8.74 -11.65 -5.95
N LYS A 147 -8.16 -12.47 -5.07
CA LYS A 147 -7.93 -13.89 -5.37
C LYS A 147 -9.22 -14.71 -5.38
N TYR A 148 -10.16 -14.39 -4.48
CA TYR A 148 -11.48 -15.01 -4.45
C TYR A 148 -12.22 -14.76 -5.76
N MET A 149 -12.31 -13.50 -6.23
CA MET A 149 -12.97 -13.14 -7.49
C MET A 149 -12.32 -13.82 -8.71
N GLU A 150 -10.98 -13.93 -8.74
CA GLU A 150 -10.26 -14.60 -9.83
C GLU A 150 -10.67 -16.07 -10.01
N ILE A 151 -11.02 -16.74 -8.91
CA ILE A 151 -11.26 -18.18 -8.83
C ILE A 151 -12.77 -18.50 -8.82
N SER A 152 -13.59 -17.66 -8.18
CA SER A 152 -15.02 -17.91 -7.95
C SER A 152 -15.85 -18.03 -9.22
N ASP A 153 -15.47 -17.31 -10.27
CA ASP A 153 -16.22 -17.29 -11.53
C ASP A 153 -16.12 -18.62 -12.32
N LYS A 154 -15.18 -19.50 -11.95
CA LYS A 154 -14.82 -20.69 -12.73
C LYS A 154 -15.08 -22.00 -12.02
N LEU A 155 -15.30 -21.98 -10.71
CA LEU A 155 -15.25 -23.18 -9.85
C LEU A 155 -16.43 -23.25 -8.87
N SER A 156 -16.75 -24.46 -8.41
CA SER A 156 -17.72 -24.65 -7.34
C SER A 156 -17.18 -24.17 -5.99
N PRO A 157 -18.04 -23.80 -5.02
CA PRO A 157 -17.61 -23.25 -3.73
C PRO A 157 -16.59 -24.10 -2.97
N ASP A 158 -16.76 -25.43 -2.95
CA ASP A 158 -15.84 -26.34 -2.26
C ASP A 158 -14.44 -26.33 -2.88
N VAL A 159 -14.36 -26.21 -4.21
CA VAL A 159 -13.10 -26.16 -4.95
C VAL A 159 -12.43 -24.80 -4.79
N VAL A 160 -13.20 -23.71 -4.70
CA VAL A 160 -12.68 -22.37 -4.39
C VAL A 160 -11.95 -22.38 -3.05
N LEU A 161 -12.52 -22.98 -2.02
CA LEU A 161 -11.89 -23.07 -0.69
C LEU A 161 -10.58 -23.88 -0.72
N GLN A 162 -10.54 -24.98 -1.48
CA GLN A 162 -9.32 -25.78 -1.65
C GLN A 162 -8.22 -25.00 -2.37
N GLU A 163 -8.56 -24.26 -3.43
CA GLU A 163 -7.59 -23.44 -4.17
C GLU A 163 -7.10 -22.24 -3.36
N LEU A 164 -7.94 -21.60 -2.54
CA LEU A 164 -7.51 -20.55 -1.60
C LEU A 164 -6.55 -21.11 -0.54
N ASN A 165 -6.84 -22.30 0.00
CA ASN A 165 -5.95 -23.01 0.93
C ASN A 165 -4.59 -23.32 0.30
N ARG A 166 -4.59 -23.81 -0.94
CA ARG A 166 -3.38 -24.07 -1.72
C ARG A 166 -2.60 -22.78 -1.97
N TYR A 167 -3.28 -21.71 -2.35
CA TYR A 167 -2.68 -20.40 -2.55
C TYR A 167 -2.01 -19.88 -1.27
N ALA A 168 -2.73 -19.85 -0.15
CA ALA A 168 -2.20 -19.41 1.14
C ALA A 168 -1.01 -20.27 1.61
N SER A 169 -1.03 -21.57 1.30
CA SER A 169 0.09 -22.48 1.61
C SER A 169 1.28 -22.37 0.66
N SER A 170 1.08 -21.78 -0.54
CA SER A 170 2.14 -21.51 -1.52
C SER A 170 2.90 -20.21 -1.26
N ILE A 171 2.46 -19.40 -0.28
CA ILE A 171 3.12 -18.17 0.13
C ILE A 171 4.57 -18.49 0.50
N GLY A 172 5.50 -17.84 -0.21
CA GLY A 172 6.89 -18.27 -0.37
C GLY A 172 7.74 -18.37 0.91
N PRO A 173 9.00 -18.82 0.77
CA PRO A 173 9.93 -18.88 1.88
C PRO A 173 10.42 -17.46 2.23
N TYR A 174 9.68 -16.79 3.11
CA TYR A 174 10.13 -15.55 3.74
C TYR A 174 10.98 -15.85 4.98
N GLU A 175 11.90 -14.95 5.33
CA GLU A 175 12.80 -15.11 6.48
C GLU A 175 12.04 -15.34 7.80
N SER A 176 10.93 -14.61 8.00
CA SER A 176 10.10 -14.74 9.21
C SER A 176 9.01 -15.79 9.03
N THR A 177 9.23 -16.96 9.64
CA THR A 177 8.22 -18.04 9.69
C THR A 177 6.94 -17.59 10.40
N SER A 178 7.06 -16.86 11.51
CA SER A 178 5.90 -16.38 12.28
C SER A 178 5.05 -15.39 11.47
N PHE A 179 5.70 -14.44 10.78
CA PHE A 179 4.98 -13.49 9.95
C PHE A 179 4.30 -14.19 8.76
N ARG A 180 5.00 -15.10 8.09
CA ARG A 180 4.42 -15.93 7.02
C ARG A 180 3.20 -16.71 7.51
N ASN A 181 3.29 -17.36 8.66
CA ASN A 181 2.19 -18.12 9.23
C ASN A 181 1.01 -17.22 9.59
N ALA A 182 1.25 -16.04 10.15
CA ALA A 182 0.21 -15.05 10.41
C ALA A 182 -0.50 -14.60 9.12
N ILE A 183 0.24 -14.31 8.04
CA ILE A 183 -0.37 -13.98 6.74
C ILE A 183 -1.17 -15.17 6.19
N LYS A 184 -0.61 -16.38 6.20
CA LYS A 184 -1.32 -17.59 5.77
C LYS A 184 -2.62 -17.77 6.54
N GLU A 185 -2.55 -17.84 7.88
CA GLU A 185 -3.72 -18.06 8.71
C GLU A 185 -4.73 -16.91 8.60
N SER A 186 -4.30 -15.68 8.37
CA SER A 186 -5.24 -14.59 8.11
C SER A 186 -6.08 -14.81 6.86
N LEU A 187 -5.50 -15.36 5.79
CA LEU A 187 -6.24 -15.68 4.56
C LEU A 187 -7.16 -16.88 4.77
N LEU A 188 -6.72 -17.89 5.53
CA LEU A 188 -7.54 -19.06 5.84
C LEU A 188 -8.74 -18.69 6.72
N SER A 189 -8.53 -17.87 7.75
CA SER A 189 -9.59 -17.39 8.61
C SER A 189 -10.65 -16.61 7.83
N LEU A 190 -10.26 -15.80 6.84
CA LEU A 190 -11.21 -15.14 5.94
C LEU A 190 -12.01 -16.16 5.09
N ALA A 191 -11.34 -17.16 4.53
CA ALA A 191 -11.97 -18.18 3.70
C ALA A 191 -12.98 -19.05 4.48
N GLU A 192 -12.64 -19.38 5.72
CA GLU A 192 -13.43 -20.24 6.62
C GLU A 192 -14.41 -19.45 7.51
N LYS A 193 -14.45 -18.11 7.38
CA LYS A 193 -15.27 -17.20 8.20
C LYS A 193 -14.99 -17.32 9.71
N ARG A 194 -13.73 -17.50 10.08
CA ARG A 194 -13.22 -17.48 11.47
C ARG A 194 -12.85 -16.04 11.88
N ASP A 195 -13.86 -15.19 12.07
CA ASP A 195 -13.68 -13.75 12.29
C ASP A 195 -12.88 -13.41 13.56
N ASP A 196 -13.06 -14.20 14.64
CA ASP A 196 -12.32 -14.02 15.90
C ASP A 196 -10.82 -14.27 15.71
N ASP A 197 -10.48 -15.37 15.02
CA ASP A 197 -9.08 -15.72 14.73
C ASP A 197 -8.44 -14.66 13.82
N PHE A 198 -9.18 -14.22 12.78
CA PHE A 198 -8.71 -13.14 11.90
C PHE A 198 -8.40 -11.86 12.69
N THR A 199 -9.32 -11.46 13.58
CA THR A 199 -9.17 -10.26 14.41
C THR A 199 -7.92 -10.35 15.29
N LEU A 200 -7.71 -11.50 15.94
CA LEU A 200 -6.54 -11.72 16.79
C LEU A 200 -5.23 -11.67 16.00
N ILE A 201 -5.20 -12.31 14.82
CA ILE A 201 -4.03 -12.29 13.93
C ILE A 201 -3.75 -10.86 13.46
N MET A 202 -4.79 -10.07 13.15
CA MET A 202 -4.63 -8.66 12.77
C MET A 202 -4.03 -7.83 13.90
N GLN A 203 -4.46 -8.01 15.15
CA GLN A 203 -3.85 -7.34 16.30
C GLN A 203 -2.37 -7.67 16.43
N TRP A 204 -2.00 -8.95 16.24
CA TRP A 204 -0.60 -9.37 16.25
C TRP A 204 0.20 -8.72 15.11
N LEU A 205 -0.33 -8.74 13.88
CA LEU A 205 0.29 -8.13 12.71
C LEU A 205 0.40 -6.61 12.81
N LYS A 206 -0.56 -5.93 13.47
CA LYS A 206 -0.49 -4.50 13.77
C LYS A 206 0.50 -4.18 14.89
N GLY A 207 1.08 -5.20 15.54
CA GLY A 207 2.02 -5.07 16.65
C GLY A 207 1.35 -4.75 17.98
N GLU A 208 0.04 -4.92 18.13
CA GLU A 208 -0.72 -4.59 19.35
C GLU A 208 -0.45 -5.54 20.52
N ASN A 209 0.33 -6.61 20.30
CA ASN A 209 0.71 -7.62 21.30
C ASN A 209 -0.50 -8.23 22.02
N PRO A 210 -1.39 -8.94 21.30
CA PRO A 210 -2.55 -9.58 21.92
C PRO A 210 -2.13 -10.59 23.01
N PRO A 211 -3.00 -10.89 23.99
CA PRO A 211 -2.67 -11.78 25.09
C PRO A 211 -2.21 -13.17 24.59
N LYS A 212 -1.08 -13.66 25.11
CA LYS A 212 -0.53 -14.97 24.73
C LYS A 212 -1.51 -16.13 24.94
N SER A 213 -2.48 -15.99 25.85
CA SER A 213 -3.52 -16.98 26.11
C SER A 213 -4.52 -17.15 24.97
N MET A 214 -4.59 -16.18 24.05
CA MET A 214 -5.49 -16.20 22.90
C MET A 214 -4.78 -16.70 21.63
N LEU A 215 -3.45 -16.58 21.56
CA LEU A 215 -2.63 -17.06 20.46
C LEU A 215 -2.45 -18.58 20.61
N LYS A 216 -3.30 -19.38 19.94
CA LYS A 216 -3.21 -20.84 19.90
C LYS A 216 -2.18 -21.33 18.88
#